data_AF-A0A5R1YX39-F1
#
_entry.id   AF-A0A5R1YX39-F1
#
_cell.length_a   1.000
_cell.length_b   1.000
_cell.length_c   1.000
_cell.angle_alpha   90.00
_cell.angle_beta   90.00
_cell.angle_gamma   90.00
#
_symmetry.space_group_name_H-M   'P 1'
#
loop_
_entity.id
_entity.type
_entity.pdbx_description
1 polymer ?
#
loop_
_entity_poly.entity_id
_entity_poly.type
_entity_poly.pdbx_seq_one_letter_code
_entity_poly.pdbx_strand_id
1 'polypeptide(L)'
;AKAFKLNVQRGAFVSEVLPNSGSAKAGVKSGDVIISLNGKPLNSFAELRSRIATTEPGTKVKLGLLRDGKPLEVEVTLDSNTSSSASAEMIAPALQGATLSDGQLKDGTKGVKVDSVEKSSPAAQAGLQKDDVIIGVNRDRISSIAEMRKVMAAKPSIIALQVVRGNENIYLLLR
;
A
#
# COMPACT_ATOMS: atom_id res chain seq x y z
N ALA A 1 -20.76 -4.88 -15.12
CA ALA A 1 -21.34 -5.96 -14.29
C ALA A 1 -22.12 -7.06 -15.06
N LYS A 2 -22.43 -6.95 -16.36
CA LYS A 2 -23.18 -7.97 -17.12
C LYS A 2 -22.35 -8.96 -17.97
N ALA A 3 -21.02 -8.87 -17.97
CA ALA A 3 -20.17 -9.67 -18.86
C ALA A 3 -19.79 -11.08 -18.34
N PHE A 4 -20.00 -11.38 -17.05
CA PHE A 4 -19.40 -12.57 -16.42
C PHE A 4 -20.37 -13.63 -15.86
N LYS A 5 -21.69 -13.52 -16.09
CA LYS A 5 -22.70 -14.45 -15.51
C LYS A 5 -22.56 -14.71 -14.00
N LEU A 6 -21.98 -13.76 -13.26
CA LEU A 6 -21.77 -13.89 -11.83
C LEU A 6 -23.01 -13.33 -11.09
N ASN A 7 -23.62 -14.16 -10.25
CA ASN A 7 -24.83 -13.84 -9.49
C ASN A 7 -24.53 -12.95 -8.26
N VAL A 8 -23.49 -12.12 -8.34
CA VAL A 8 -23.03 -11.21 -7.28
C VAL A 8 -23.05 -9.78 -7.80
N GLN A 9 -23.95 -8.99 -7.24
CA GLN A 9 -24.03 -7.54 -7.49
C GLN A 9 -23.04 -6.73 -6.64
N ARG A 10 -22.27 -7.40 -5.76
CA ARG A 10 -21.43 -6.79 -4.72
C ARG A 10 -20.12 -7.55 -4.58
N GLY A 11 -19.03 -6.84 -4.32
CA GLY A 11 -17.70 -7.41 -4.17
C GLY A 11 -16.62 -6.63 -4.92
N ALA A 12 -15.42 -7.19 -4.93
CA ALA A 12 -14.23 -6.65 -5.57
C ALA A 12 -13.76 -7.59 -6.69
N PHE A 13 -13.81 -7.13 -7.93
CA PHE A 13 -13.33 -7.90 -9.09
C PHE A 13 -11.80 -7.84 -9.18
N VAL A 14 -11.17 -9.00 -9.35
CA VAL A 14 -9.72 -9.12 -9.53
C VAL A 14 -9.41 -9.04 -11.02
N SER A 15 -8.93 -7.88 -11.46
CA SER A 15 -8.48 -7.70 -12.85
C SER A 15 -7.16 -8.41 -13.12
N GLU A 16 -6.23 -8.33 -12.16
CA GLU A 16 -4.88 -8.86 -12.28
C GLU A 16 -4.32 -9.19 -10.89
N VAL A 17 -3.39 -10.14 -10.83
CA VAL A 17 -2.67 -10.50 -9.61
C VAL A 17 -1.17 -10.30 -9.88
N LEU A 18 -0.54 -9.45 -9.08
CA LEU A 18 0.89 -9.18 -9.22
C LEU A 18 1.71 -10.45 -8.94
N PRO A 19 2.72 -10.76 -9.79
CA PRO A 19 3.65 -11.84 -9.54
C PRO A 19 4.34 -11.68 -8.18
N ASN A 20 4.60 -12.79 -7.49
CA ASN A 20 5.24 -12.83 -6.15
C ASN A 20 4.47 -12.15 -5.00
N SER A 21 3.26 -11.65 -5.23
CA SER A 21 2.41 -11.08 -4.18
C SER A 21 1.80 -12.15 -3.25
N GLY A 22 1.39 -11.76 -2.05
CA GLY A 22 0.67 -12.62 -1.12
C GLY A 22 -0.60 -13.22 -1.74
N SER A 23 -1.28 -12.47 -2.61
CA SER A 23 -2.44 -12.95 -3.35
C SER A 23 -2.07 -14.03 -4.37
N ALA A 24 -0.95 -13.88 -5.08
CA ALA A 24 -0.45 -14.91 -6.01
C ALA A 24 -0.05 -16.19 -5.26
N LYS A 25 0.66 -16.06 -4.13
CA LYS A 25 1.06 -17.18 -3.27
C LYS A 25 -0.15 -17.92 -2.69
N ALA A 26 -1.24 -17.20 -2.42
CA ALA A 26 -2.50 -17.75 -1.94
C ALA A 26 -3.40 -18.33 -3.06
N GLY A 27 -2.97 -18.27 -4.33
CA GLY A 27 -3.71 -18.85 -5.45
C GLY A 27 -4.92 -18.03 -5.91
N VAL A 28 -4.96 -16.73 -5.60
CA VAL A 28 -5.90 -15.77 -6.20
C VAL A 28 -5.56 -15.62 -7.69
N LYS A 29 -6.57 -15.51 -8.55
CA LYS A 29 -6.43 -15.41 -10.00
C LYS A 29 -7.22 -14.23 -10.56
N SER A 30 -6.80 -13.74 -11.72
CA SER A 30 -7.62 -12.81 -12.50
C SER A 30 -8.96 -13.46 -12.84
N GLY A 31 -10.04 -12.68 -12.78
CA GLY A 31 -11.40 -13.17 -12.94
C GLY A 31 -12.10 -13.58 -11.63
N ASP A 32 -11.38 -13.64 -10.50
CA ASP A 32 -12.00 -13.86 -9.19
C ASP A 32 -12.83 -12.64 -8.76
N VAL A 33 -13.90 -12.89 -7.99
CA VAL A 33 -14.64 -11.84 -7.29
C VAL A 33 -14.55 -12.06 -5.79
N ILE A 34 -13.90 -11.15 -5.08
CA ILE A 34 -13.79 -11.17 -3.62
C ILE A 34 -15.09 -10.65 -3.02
N ILE A 35 -15.72 -11.46 -2.18
CA ILE A 35 -17.03 -11.20 -1.58
C ILE A 35 -16.98 -11.05 -0.06
N SER A 36 -15.93 -11.51 0.60
CA SER A 36 -15.76 -11.36 2.04
C SER A 36 -14.28 -11.25 2.45
N LEU A 37 -14.06 -10.60 3.58
CA LEU A 37 -12.78 -10.48 4.26
C LEU A 37 -12.96 -10.84 5.73
N ASN A 38 -12.22 -11.83 6.22
CA ASN A 38 -12.30 -12.36 7.59
C ASN A 38 -13.75 -12.71 8.00
N GLY A 39 -14.47 -13.38 7.10
CA GLY A 39 -15.87 -13.76 7.31
C GLY A 39 -16.88 -12.61 7.21
N LYS A 40 -16.43 -11.35 7.06
CA LYS A 40 -17.31 -10.20 6.90
C LYS A 40 -17.58 -9.92 5.41
N PRO A 41 -18.84 -9.82 4.98
CA PRO A 41 -19.16 -9.51 3.59
C PRO A 41 -18.62 -8.15 3.17
N LEU A 42 -18.31 -8.02 1.88
CA LEU A 42 -17.84 -6.83 1.22
C LEU A 42 -18.87 -6.34 0.23
N ASN A 43 -19.17 -5.05 0.27
CA ASN A 43 -20.14 -4.44 -0.64
C ASN A 43 -19.47 -3.81 -1.86
N SER A 44 -18.19 -3.43 -1.74
CA SER A 44 -17.45 -2.75 -2.82
C SER A 44 -15.94 -2.99 -2.76
N PHE A 45 -15.27 -2.69 -3.87
CA PHE A 45 -13.81 -2.63 -3.94
C PHE A 45 -13.21 -1.58 -3.00
N ALA A 46 -13.87 -0.42 -2.84
CA ALA A 46 -13.41 0.63 -1.93
C ALA A 46 -13.37 0.14 -0.47
N GLU A 47 -14.38 -0.65 -0.08
CA GLU A 47 -14.45 -1.24 1.26
C GLU A 47 -13.33 -2.27 1.50
N LEU A 48 -13.09 -3.17 0.53
CA LEU A 48 -11.97 -4.11 0.59
C LEU A 48 -10.64 -3.36 0.77
N ARG A 49 -10.40 -2.35 -0.07
CA ARG A 49 -9.19 -1.52 -0.03
C ARG A 49 -9.04 -0.83 1.33
N SER A 50 -10.11 -0.25 1.88
CA SER A 50 -10.07 0.42 3.17
C SER A 50 -9.71 -0.53 4.31
N ARG A 51 -10.28 -1.74 4.32
CA ARG A 51 -10.04 -2.71 5.39
C ARG A 51 -8.62 -3.29 5.33
N ILE A 52 -8.12 -3.57 4.13
CA ILE A 52 -6.72 -3.99 3.92
C ILE A 52 -5.77 -2.89 4.38
N ALA A 53 -6.06 -1.62 4.05
CA ALA A 53 -5.21 -0.48 4.43
C ALA A 53 -5.11 -0.25 5.94
N THR A 54 -6.08 -0.71 6.73
CA THR A 54 -6.07 -0.64 8.20
C THR A 54 -5.58 -1.93 8.86
N THR A 55 -5.23 -2.95 8.08
CA THR A 55 -4.74 -4.22 8.62
C THR A 55 -3.21 -4.20 8.69
N GLU A 56 -2.64 -4.72 9.78
CA GLU A 56 -1.20 -4.75 9.95
C GLU A 56 -0.53 -5.64 8.87
N PRO A 57 0.55 -5.16 8.22
CA PRO A 57 1.36 -5.98 7.34
C PRO A 57 1.84 -7.28 8.01
N GLY A 58 1.96 -8.36 7.24
CA GLY A 58 2.31 -9.68 7.74
C GLY A 58 1.14 -10.45 8.35
N THR A 59 -0.02 -9.81 8.55
CA THR A 59 -1.23 -10.48 9.03
C THR A 59 -1.82 -11.39 7.96
N LYS A 60 -2.26 -12.57 8.39
CA LYS A 60 -3.05 -13.49 7.58
C LYS A 60 -4.51 -13.04 7.56
N VAL A 61 -5.05 -12.85 6.36
CA VAL A 61 -6.46 -12.53 6.16
C VAL A 61 -7.15 -13.62 5.35
N LYS A 62 -8.40 -13.92 5.70
CA LYS A 62 -9.23 -14.87 4.96
C LYS A 62 -10.05 -14.12 3.92
N LEU A 63 -9.84 -14.43 2.65
CA LEU A 63 -10.65 -13.90 1.55
C LEU A 63 -11.66 -14.95 1.12
N GLY A 64 -12.94 -14.59 1.16
CA GLY A 64 -13.96 -15.33 0.43
C GLY A 64 -14.03 -14.80 -1.00
N LEU A 65 -13.92 -15.69 -1.97
CA LEU A 65 -13.95 -15.39 -3.39
C LEU A 65 -14.92 -16.28 -4.16
N LEU A 66 -15.37 -15.78 -5.30
CA LEU A 66 -16.14 -16.50 -6.29
C LEU A 66 -15.29 -16.66 -7.54
N ARG A 67 -15.10 -17.92 -7.97
CA ARG A 67 -14.43 -18.29 -9.22
C ARG A 67 -15.39 -19.15 -10.02
N ASP A 68 -15.71 -18.73 -11.23
CA ASP A 68 -16.66 -19.44 -12.11
C ASP A 68 -18.01 -19.72 -11.41
N GLY A 69 -18.43 -18.81 -10.52
CA GLY A 69 -19.66 -18.93 -9.73
C GLY A 69 -19.58 -19.86 -8.50
N LYS A 70 -18.42 -20.48 -8.23
CA LYS A 70 -18.21 -21.33 -7.06
C LYS A 70 -17.54 -20.55 -5.92
N PRO A 71 -18.06 -20.64 -4.68
CA PRO A 71 -17.43 -20.01 -3.53
C PRO A 71 -16.14 -20.77 -3.15
N LEU A 72 -15.11 -19.99 -2.84
CA LEU A 72 -13.80 -20.43 -2.40
C LEU A 72 -13.38 -19.55 -1.22
N GLU A 73 -12.62 -20.12 -0.30
CA GLU A 73 -11.97 -19.35 0.76
C GLU A 73 -10.46 -19.59 0.64
N VAL A 74 -9.68 -18.51 0.65
CA VAL A 74 -8.22 -18.58 0.64
C VAL A 74 -7.66 -17.72 1.77
N GLU A 75 -6.57 -18.19 2.37
CA GLU A 75 -5.81 -17.41 3.34
C GLU A 75 -4.69 -16.68 2.62
N VAL A 76 -4.70 -15.35 2.71
CA VAL A 76 -3.71 -14.46 2.12
C VAL A 76 -2.89 -13.83 3.23
N THR A 77 -1.57 -14.01 3.18
CA THR A 77 -0.68 -13.18 3.99
C THR A 77 -0.55 -11.82 3.32
N LEU A 78 -0.90 -10.74 4.04
CA LEU A 78 -0.69 -9.39 3.54
C LEU A 78 0.81 -9.11 3.51
N ASP A 79 1.41 -9.16 2.32
CA ASP A 79 2.81 -8.78 2.15
C ASP A 79 2.95 -7.28 2.46
N SER A 80 3.92 -6.92 3.30
CA SER A 80 4.33 -5.53 3.59
C SER A 80 4.70 -4.74 2.32
N ASN A 81 5.05 -5.45 1.25
CA ASN A 81 5.41 -4.91 -0.07
C ASN A 81 4.21 -4.60 -0.99
N THR A 82 2.97 -4.99 -0.64
CA THR A 82 1.80 -4.59 -1.45
C THR A 82 1.40 -3.12 -1.26
N SER A 83 2.03 -2.47 -0.28
CA SER A 83 1.91 -1.06 0.02
C SER A 83 2.61 -0.17 -1.02
N SER A 84 3.43 -0.71 -1.92
CA SER A 84 4.61 0.08 -2.29
C SER A 84 4.46 1.14 -3.36
N SER A 85 3.75 0.89 -4.46
CA SER A 85 3.49 1.94 -5.46
C SER A 85 2.17 2.66 -5.20
N ALA A 86 1.11 1.90 -4.93
CA ALA A 86 -0.24 2.45 -4.73
C ALA A 86 -0.42 3.25 -3.43
N SER A 87 0.46 3.11 -2.42
CA SER A 87 0.33 3.92 -1.19
C SER A 87 1.00 5.29 -1.30
N ALA A 88 2.09 5.45 -2.05
CA ALA A 88 2.80 6.73 -2.14
C ALA A 88 1.92 7.83 -2.76
N GLU A 89 1.28 7.49 -3.88
CA GLU A 89 0.31 8.35 -4.59
C GLU A 89 -0.92 8.66 -3.73
N MET A 90 -1.30 7.73 -2.85
CA MET A 90 -2.44 7.89 -1.93
C MET A 90 -2.08 8.68 -0.66
N ILE A 91 -0.78 8.83 -0.35
CA ILE A 91 -0.26 9.55 0.80
C ILE A 91 -0.20 11.05 0.50
N ALA A 92 0.43 11.44 -0.61
CA ALA A 92 0.47 12.82 -1.07
C ALA A 92 0.70 12.90 -2.59
N PRO A 93 0.07 13.84 -3.30
CA PRO A 93 0.34 14.07 -4.72
C PRO A 93 1.83 14.31 -5.03
N ALA A 94 2.54 14.98 -4.10
CA ALA A 94 3.96 15.23 -4.21
C ALA A 94 4.86 13.98 -4.11
N LEU A 95 4.30 12.81 -3.74
CA LEU A 95 5.01 11.53 -3.70
C LEU A 95 4.69 10.63 -4.90
N GLN A 96 3.89 11.12 -5.85
CA GLN A 96 3.63 10.39 -7.08
C GLN A 96 4.93 10.05 -7.80
N GLY A 97 5.01 8.82 -8.33
CA GLY A 97 6.19 8.25 -8.99
C GLY A 97 7.29 7.74 -8.05
N ALA A 98 7.07 7.75 -6.73
CA ALA A 98 7.89 7.02 -5.78
C ALA A 98 7.27 5.66 -5.42
N THR A 99 8.13 4.65 -5.29
CA THR A 99 7.78 3.36 -4.69
C THR A 99 8.36 3.33 -3.28
N LEU A 100 7.50 3.13 -2.28
CA LEU A 100 7.85 3.17 -0.86
C LEU A 100 7.65 1.79 -0.21
N SER A 101 8.50 1.38 0.72
CA SER A 101 8.25 0.17 1.54
C SER A 101 8.52 0.46 3.01
N ASP A 102 7.94 -0.35 3.89
CA ASP A 102 8.40 -0.39 5.26
C ASP A 102 9.86 -0.86 5.28
N GLY A 103 10.71 -0.14 5.99
CA GLY A 103 12.13 -0.41 6.02
C GLY A 103 12.80 0.03 7.30
N GLN A 104 14.11 -0.04 7.30
CA GLN A 104 14.94 0.38 8.42
C GLN A 104 16.30 0.85 7.93
N LEU A 105 16.91 1.73 8.71
CA LEU A 105 18.30 2.11 8.57
C LEU A 105 19.23 0.99 9.02
N LYS A 106 20.52 1.14 8.69
CA LYS A 106 21.57 0.17 9.05
C LYS A 106 21.74 0.00 10.56
N ASP A 107 21.39 1.01 11.34
CA ASP A 107 21.41 1.00 12.81
C ASP A 107 20.16 0.35 13.45
N GLY A 108 19.21 -0.12 12.64
CA GLY A 108 17.95 -0.71 13.10
C GLY A 108 16.81 0.29 13.30
N THR A 109 17.04 1.58 13.06
CA THR A 109 15.97 2.59 13.10
C THR A 109 14.93 2.32 12.02
N LYS A 110 13.69 2.02 12.42
CA LYS A 110 12.56 1.82 11.50
C LYS A 110 12.13 3.12 10.80
N GLY A 111 11.63 2.99 9.58
CA GLY A 111 11.12 4.09 8.76
C GLY A 111 10.50 3.59 7.46
N VAL A 112 10.30 4.50 6.51
CA VAL A 112 9.77 4.21 5.17
C VAL A 112 10.88 4.35 4.16
N LYS A 113 11.28 3.25 3.53
CA LYS A 113 12.35 3.22 2.53
C LYS A 113 11.80 3.56 1.15
N VAL A 114 12.58 4.28 0.36
CA VAL A 114 12.31 4.59 -1.03
C VAL A 114 12.98 3.56 -1.94
N ASP A 115 12.19 2.66 -2.53
CA ASP A 115 12.71 1.60 -3.41
C ASP A 115 13.07 2.11 -4.80
N SER A 116 12.29 3.07 -5.32
CA SER A 116 12.51 3.70 -6.62
C SER A 116 11.84 5.05 -6.71
N VAL A 117 12.36 5.93 -7.55
CA VAL A 117 11.74 7.20 -7.91
C VAL A 117 11.84 7.39 -9.41
N GLU A 118 10.71 7.66 -10.06
CA GLU A 118 10.66 7.99 -11.49
C GLU A 118 11.25 9.38 -11.74
N LYS A 119 12.18 9.48 -12.71
CA LYS A 119 13.01 10.70 -12.93
C LYS A 119 12.22 11.99 -13.19
N SER A 120 11.03 11.90 -13.76
CA SER A 120 10.20 13.06 -14.11
C SER A 120 8.99 13.25 -13.18
N SER A 121 8.97 12.53 -12.08
CA SER A 121 7.83 12.54 -11.16
C SER A 121 7.87 13.69 -10.16
N PRO A 122 6.73 14.07 -9.56
CA PRO A 122 6.69 15.01 -8.45
C PRO A 122 7.62 14.62 -7.29
N ALA A 123 7.74 13.32 -6.99
CA ALA A 123 8.64 12.83 -5.95
C ALA A 123 10.11 13.15 -6.26
N ALA A 124 10.54 12.98 -7.52
CA ALA A 124 11.89 13.35 -7.95
C ALA A 124 12.12 14.87 -7.87
N GLN A 125 11.11 15.67 -8.24
CA GLN A 125 11.18 17.14 -8.15
C GLN A 125 11.27 17.63 -6.71
N ALA A 126 10.63 16.92 -5.77
CA ALA A 126 10.76 17.14 -4.34
C ALA A 126 12.13 16.75 -3.78
N GLY A 127 13.00 16.15 -4.60
CA GLY A 127 14.36 15.76 -4.22
C GLY A 127 14.46 14.37 -3.59
N LEU A 128 13.39 13.57 -3.63
CA LEU A 128 13.39 12.19 -3.14
C LEU A 128 14.24 11.31 -4.07
N GLN A 129 15.02 10.41 -3.48
CA GLN A 129 15.93 9.53 -4.21
C GLN A 129 15.75 8.07 -3.78
N LYS A 130 16.20 7.16 -4.64
CA LYS A 130 16.32 5.75 -4.29
C LYS A 130 17.24 5.60 -3.06
N ASP A 131 16.88 4.67 -2.19
CA ASP A 131 17.58 4.32 -0.94
C ASP A 131 17.49 5.38 0.18
N ASP A 132 16.70 6.44 -0.04
CA ASP A 132 16.25 7.31 1.05
C ASP A 132 15.43 6.52 2.07
N VAL A 133 15.57 6.85 3.35
CA VAL A 133 14.70 6.34 4.41
C VAL A 133 14.04 7.52 5.12
N ILE A 134 12.73 7.63 4.97
CA ILE A 134 11.90 8.62 5.64
C ILE A 134 11.65 8.14 7.07
N ILE A 135 12.14 8.91 8.05
CA ILE A 135 12.03 8.59 9.48
C ILE A 135 11.06 9.53 10.22
N GLY A 136 10.58 10.57 9.55
CA GLY A 136 9.67 11.54 10.12
C GLY A 136 8.88 12.31 9.08
N VAL A 137 7.71 12.77 9.47
CA VAL A 137 6.88 13.72 8.74
C VAL A 137 6.57 14.88 9.67
N ASN A 138 6.96 16.09 9.28
CA ASN A 138 6.92 17.29 10.10
C ASN A 138 7.69 17.11 11.42
N ARG A 139 6.98 17.08 12.55
CA ARG A 139 7.54 16.85 13.89
C ARG A 139 7.26 15.45 14.41
N ASP A 140 6.53 14.64 13.64
CA ASP A 140 6.09 13.31 14.04
C ASP A 140 7.06 12.27 13.48
N ARG A 141 7.63 11.46 14.37
CA ARG A 141 8.44 10.31 13.98
C ARG A 141 7.53 9.24 13.38
N ILE A 142 8.00 8.62 12.30
CA ILE A 142 7.29 7.50 11.65
C ILE A 142 8.20 6.28 11.57
N SER A 143 7.61 5.11 11.72
CA SER A 143 8.29 3.83 11.66
C SER A 143 7.75 2.90 10.56
N SER A 144 6.66 3.30 9.90
CA SER A 144 6.00 2.56 8.84
C SER A 144 5.19 3.45 7.91
N ILE A 145 4.80 2.91 6.76
CA ILE A 145 3.88 3.51 5.79
C ILE A 145 2.52 3.75 6.44
N ALA A 146 2.06 2.85 7.32
CA ALA A 146 0.78 3.00 8.02
C ALA A 146 0.79 4.26 8.91
N GLU A 147 1.88 4.49 9.64
CA GLU A 147 2.05 5.70 10.46
C GLU A 147 2.19 6.96 9.59
N MET A 148 2.98 6.88 8.51
CA MET A 148 3.10 7.98 7.55
C MET A 148 1.73 8.39 6.99
N ARG A 149 0.90 7.43 6.60
CA ARG A 149 -0.48 7.65 6.14
C ARG A 149 -1.33 8.32 7.20
N LYS A 150 -1.24 7.87 8.46
CA LYS A 150 -2.00 8.44 9.58
C LYS A 150 -1.64 9.90 9.79
N VAL A 151 -0.36 10.25 9.76
CA VAL A 151 0.10 11.65 9.89
C VAL A 151 -0.37 12.49 8.70
N MET A 152 -0.27 11.95 7.48
CA MET A 152 -0.70 12.65 6.26
C MET A 152 -2.22 12.81 6.13
N ALA A 153 -3.02 11.95 6.77
CA ALA A 153 -4.47 12.05 6.79
C ALA A 153 -4.99 13.35 7.42
N ALA A 154 -4.17 14.00 8.28
CA ALA A 154 -4.46 15.32 8.83
C ALA A 154 -4.40 16.45 7.78
N LYS A 155 -3.97 16.16 6.55
CA LYS A 155 -3.83 17.11 5.43
C LYS A 155 -3.08 18.38 5.83
N PRO A 156 -1.85 18.27 6.35
CA PRO A 156 -1.05 19.43 6.72
C PRO A 156 -0.78 20.31 5.48
N SER A 157 -0.81 21.63 5.68
CA SER A 157 -0.61 22.62 4.62
C SER A 157 0.81 22.61 4.04
N ILE A 158 1.78 22.17 4.86
CA ILE A 158 3.19 22.01 4.48
C ILE A 158 3.63 20.66 5.02
N ILE A 159 4.33 19.89 4.19
CA ILE A 159 4.91 18.61 4.57
C ILE A 159 6.42 18.73 4.51
N ALA A 160 7.08 18.50 5.64
CA ALA A 160 8.52 18.34 5.74
C ALA A 160 8.84 16.87 6.01
N LEU A 161 9.41 16.18 5.04
CA LEU A 161 9.91 14.82 5.24
C LEU A 161 11.30 14.88 5.86
N GLN A 162 11.47 14.19 6.98
CA GLN A 162 12.78 13.93 7.54
C GLN A 162 13.32 12.64 6.91
N VAL A 163 14.37 12.76 6.11
CA VAL A 163 14.94 11.69 5.30
C VAL A 163 16.37 11.45 5.72
N VAL A 164 16.75 10.18 5.80
CA VAL A 164 18.14 9.77 5.94
C VAL A 164 18.62 9.23 4.60
N ARG A 165 19.67 9.85 4.07
CA ARG A 165 20.33 9.50 2.81
C ARG A 165 21.77 9.13 3.09
N GLY A 166 22.11 7.85 2.97
CA GLY A 166 23.41 7.37 3.43
C GLY A 166 23.59 7.61 4.93
N ASN A 167 24.44 8.56 5.29
CA ASN A 167 24.69 8.96 6.69
C ASN A 167 24.18 10.39 7.00
N GLU A 168 23.56 11.07 6.04
CA GLU A 168 23.05 12.42 6.20
C GLU A 168 21.58 12.41 6.59
N ASN A 169 21.20 13.33 7.48
CA ASN A 169 19.81 13.58 7.85
C ASN A 169 19.38 14.91 7.21
N ILE A 170 18.45 14.84 6.26
CA ILE A 170 18.01 15.95 5.42
C ILE A 170 16.50 16.14 5.55
N TYR A 171 16.05 17.38 5.34
CA TYR A 171 14.63 17.69 5.26
C TYR A 171 14.25 18.00 3.81
N LEU A 172 13.23 17.30 3.31
CA LEU A 172 12.63 17.57 2.01
C LEU A 172 11.26 18.21 2.22
N LEU A 173 11.04 19.38 1.62
CA LEU A 173 9.75 20.07 1.70
C LEU A 173 8.89 19.69 0.49
N LEU A 174 7.73 19.10 0.76
CA LEU A 174 6.70 18.89 -0.26
C LEU A 174 5.76 20.09 -0.24
N ARG A 175 5.47 20.62 -1.42
CA ARG A 175 4.52 21.72 -1.65
C ARG A 175 3.39 21.25 -2.54
#